data_AF-A0A9N7TNS9-F1
#
_entry.id   AF-A0A9N7TNS9-F1
#
_cell.length_a   1.000
_cell.length_b   1.000
_cell.length_c   1.000
_cell.angle_alpha   90.00
_cell.angle_beta   90.00
_cell.angle_gamma   90.00
#
_symmetry.space_group_name_H-M   'P 1'
#
loop_
_entity.id
_entity.type
_entity.pdbx_description
1 polymer ?
#
loop_
_entity_poly.entity_id
_entity_poly.type
_entity_poly.pdbx_seq_one_letter_code
_entity_poly.pdbx_strand_id
1 'polypeptide(L)'
;MNVTSLFSFTGPAVKQLLGWKQGDEEEKWAEKAVEALVKKLKKKKGAMEELERALSSPGQPSNCVTIPRSLDGRLQVSHRKGLPHVIYCRVWRWPDLQSHHELKALECCEYPFGSKQKDVCINPYHYKRVDSPVLPPVLVPRNSEFNAKHTMLPRFRNPLQQNEPHMPQNATFPECQRLRLRPTCPPEEQMTQDCPQPMDTNLLAPTLPVESNNRPDVQPVAYEEPKHWCSIVYYELNNRVGEAFQASSTSVLVDGFTDPSNNCNRFCLGLLSNVNRNSTIENTRRHIGKGVHLYYVGGEVYAECLSDSSIFVQSRNCNFHHGFHPTTVCKIPSGCSLKIFNNQEFAELLAQSVNHGFEAVYELTKMCTIRMSFVKGWGAEYHRQDVTSTPCWIEIHLHGPLQWLDKVLTQMGSPHNDISSVS
;
A
#
# COMPACT_ATOMS: atom_id res chain seq x y z
N MET A 1 -56.78 -3.27 -11.44
CA MET A 1 -55.57 -3.42 -10.60
C MET A 1 -54.98 -4.77 -10.90
N ASN A 2 -53.88 -4.80 -11.67
CA ASN A 2 -53.22 -6.02 -12.11
C ASN A 2 -52.12 -6.35 -11.10
N VAL A 3 -52.36 -7.34 -10.23
CA VAL A 3 -51.37 -7.87 -9.27
C VAL A 3 -50.59 -8.99 -9.94
N THR A 4 -49.59 -8.62 -10.71
CA THR A 4 -48.59 -9.56 -11.26
C THR A 4 -47.22 -8.90 -11.19
N SER A 5 -46.45 -9.20 -10.13
CA SER A 5 -44.97 -9.26 -10.08
C SER A 5 -44.43 -9.03 -8.66
N LEU A 6 -44.44 -10.06 -7.79
CA LEU A 6 -43.78 -9.99 -6.46
C LEU A 6 -43.00 -11.25 -6.03
N PHE A 7 -42.76 -12.22 -6.93
CA PHE A 7 -41.91 -13.37 -6.59
C PHE A 7 -40.79 -13.54 -7.62
N SER A 8 -39.65 -12.93 -7.33
CA SER A 8 -38.37 -13.31 -7.90
C SER A 8 -38.02 -14.70 -7.36
N PHE A 9 -38.22 -15.75 -8.15
CA PHE A 9 -37.87 -17.12 -7.78
C PHE A 9 -36.34 -17.29 -7.76
N THR A 10 -35.70 -16.93 -6.65
CA THR A 10 -34.34 -17.36 -6.35
C THR A 10 -34.35 -18.84 -5.99
N GLY A 11 -33.43 -19.62 -6.58
CA GLY A 11 -33.33 -21.06 -6.27
C GLY A 11 -32.99 -21.30 -4.78
N PRO A 12 -33.41 -22.42 -4.17
CA PRO A 12 -33.23 -22.69 -2.73
C PRO A 12 -31.79 -22.51 -2.24
N ALA A 13 -30.82 -23.01 -2.99
CA ALA A 13 -29.39 -22.88 -2.67
C ALA A 13 -28.88 -21.42 -2.72
N VAL A 14 -29.43 -20.59 -3.61
CA VAL A 14 -29.05 -19.16 -3.68
C VAL A 14 -29.57 -18.44 -2.44
N LYS A 15 -30.82 -18.70 -2.05
CA LYS A 15 -31.42 -18.13 -0.83
C LYS A 15 -30.66 -18.55 0.42
N GLN A 16 -30.25 -19.81 0.51
CA GLN A 16 -29.45 -20.32 1.61
C GLN A 16 -28.07 -19.64 1.68
N LEU A 17 -27.34 -19.57 0.56
CA LEU A 17 -26.02 -18.91 0.50
C LEU A 17 -26.07 -17.40 0.78
N LEU A 18 -27.16 -16.73 0.39
CA LEU A 18 -27.41 -15.33 0.73
C LEU A 18 -27.71 -15.13 2.22
N GLY A 19 -28.13 -16.16 2.95
CA GLY A 19 -28.34 -16.11 4.40
C GLY A 19 -27.06 -15.83 5.21
N TRP A 20 -25.88 -16.10 4.64
CA TRP A 20 -24.58 -15.76 5.25
C TRP A 20 -23.97 -14.45 4.72
N LYS A 21 -24.66 -13.75 3.81
CA LYS A 21 -24.18 -12.48 3.25
C LYS A 21 -23.94 -11.47 4.38
N GLN A 22 -22.89 -10.68 4.24
CA GLN A 22 -22.57 -9.57 5.14
C GLN A 22 -23.01 -8.23 4.52
N GLY A 23 -23.49 -7.33 5.39
CA GLY A 23 -23.97 -5.99 5.05
C GLY A 23 -25.28 -5.97 4.24
N ASP A 24 -25.96 -4.84 4.18
CA ASP A 24 -27.25 -4.71 3.46
C ASP A 24 -27.08 -4.01 2.09
N GLU A 25 -25.96 -3.35 1.87
CA GLU A 25 -25.68 -2.65 0.61
C GLU A 25 -25.47 -3.65 -0.55
N GLU A 26 -25.97 -3.28 -1.74
CA GLU A 26 -25.80 -4.01 -3.00
C GLU A 26 -26.44 -5.41 -3.07
N GLU A 27 -27.59 -5.65 -2.41
CA GLU A 27 -28.27 -6.94 -2.36
C GLU A 27 -28.51 -7.58 -3.75
N LYS A 28 -29.04 -6.83 -4.72
CA LYS A 28 -29.25 -7.31 -6.10
C LYS A 28 -27.96 -7.74 -6.79
N TRP A 29 -26.82 -7.14 -6.44
CA TRP A 29 -25.53 -7.52 -7.00
C TRP A 29 -25.04 -8.82 -6.38
N ALA A 30 -25.14 -8.95 -5.05
CA ALA A 30 -24.75 -10.16 -4.33
C ALA A 30 -25.60 -11.37 -4.77
N GLU A 31 -26.91 -11.19 -4.96
CA GLU A 31 -27.81 -12.20 -5.50
C GLU A 31 -27.32 -12.73 -6.85
N LYS A 32 -26.99 -11.84 -7.80
CA LYS A 32 -26.42 -12.22 -9.09
C LYS A 32 -25.05 -12.90 -8.97
N ALA A 33 -24.21 -12.49 -8.03
CA ALA A 33 -22.90 -13.09 -7.79
C ALA A 33 -23.01 -14.54 -7.29
N VAL A 34 -23.92 -14.77 -6.33
CA VAL A 34 -24.22 -16.09 -5.75
C VAL A 34 -24.93 -16.97 -6.78
N GLU A 35 -25.87 -16.44 -7.56
CA GLU A 35 -26.54 -17.20 -8.62
C GLU A 35 -25.53 -17.69 -9.68
N ALA A 36 -24.60 -16.82 -10.10
CA ALA A 36 -23.52 -17.18 -11.01
C ALA A 36 -22.57 -18.24 -10.41
N LEU A 37 -22.32 -18.18 -9.09
CA LEU A 37 -21.50 -19.16 -8.40
C LEU A 37 -22.18 -20.53 -8.35
N VAL A 38 -23.45 -20.58 -7.93
CA VAL A 38 -24.21 -21.83 -7.80
C VAL A 38 -24.25 -22.59 -9.13
N LYS A 39 -24.42 -21.88 -10.25
CA LYS A 39 -24.34 -22.47 -11.61
C LYS A 39 -22.97 -23.11 -11.91
N LYS A 40 -21.88 -22.57 -11.37
CA LYS A 40 -20.52 -23.12 -11.54
C LYS A 40 -20.27 -24.29 -10.59
N LEU A 41 -20.66 -24.18 -9.32
CA LEU A 41 -20.44 -25.23 -8.32
C LEU A 41 -21.27 -26.49 -8.60
N LYS A 42 -22.47 -26.35 -9.18
CA LYS A 42 -23.28 -27.51 -9.63
C LYS A 42 -22.56 -28.42 -10.63
N LYS A 43 -21.51 -27.94 -11.32
CA LYS A 43 -20.69 -28.76 -12.23
C LYS A 43 -19.66 -29.62 -11.52
N LYS A 44 -19.34 -29.33 -10.25
CA LYS A 44 -18.35 -30.04 -9.43
C LYS A 44 -19.05 -30.69 -8.25
N LYS A 45 -19.15 -32.03 -8.27
CA LYS A 45 -19.81 -32.81 -7.21
C LYS A 45 -19.17 -32.52 -5.86
N GLY A 46 -19.97 -32.25 -4.83
CA GLY A 46 -19.51 -31.99 -3.46
C GLY A 46 -19.07 -30.54 -3.17
N ALA A 47 -18.89 -29.70 -4.19
CA ALA A 47 -18.36 -28.34 -4.00
C ALA A 47 -19.37 -27.38 -3.38
N MET A 48 -20.67 -27.67 -3.53
CA MET A 48 -21.74 -26.86 -2.95
C MET A 48 -21.85 -27.13 -1.44
N GLU A 49 -21.85 -28.41 -1.08
CA GLU A 49 -21.88 -28.90 0.30
C GLU A 49 -20.64 -28.45 1.08
N GLU A 50 -19.46 -28.45 0.44
CA GLU A 50 -18.23 -27.94 1.04
C GLU A 50 -18.30 -26.44 1.33
N LEU A 51 -18.91 -25.65 0.43
CA LEU A 51 -19.10 -24.22 0.64
C LEU A 51 -20.09 -23.95 1.79
N GLU A 52 -21.21 -24.67 1.82
CA GLU A 52 -22.17 -24.56 2.92
C GLU A 52 -21.54 -24.95 4.26
N ARG A 53 -20.72 -26.01 4.29
CA ARG A 53 -19.97 -26.42 5.47
C ARG A 53 -19.01 -25.32 5.94
N ALA A 54 -18.25 -24.74 5.01
CA ALA A 54 -17.32 -23.66 5.33
C ALA A 54 -18.05 -22.42 5.88
N LEU A 55 -19.18 -22.03 5.28
CA LEU A 55 -19.97 -20.87 5.72
C LEU A 55 -20.71 -21.09 7.04
N SER A 56 -21.21 -22.31 7.28
CA SER A 56 -21.91 -22.66 8.53
C SER A 56 -20.99 -22.87 9.72
N SER A 57 -19.70 -23.18 9.51
CA SER A 57 -18.71 -23.41 10.57
C SER A 57 -17.47 -22.50 10.43
N PRO A 58 -17.61 -21.18 10.70
CA PRO A 58 -16.50 -20.23 10.59
C PRO A 58 -15.30 -20.65 11.43
N GLY A 59 -14.10 -20.56 10.85
CA GLY A 59 -12.83 -20.83 11.56
C GLY A 59 -12.46 -22.30 11.72
N GLN A 60 -13.32 -23.25 11.33
CA GLN A 60 -12.92 -24.65 11.27
C GLN A 60 -12.15 -24.98 9.98
N PRO A 61 -11.21 -25.95 10.02
CA PRO A 61 -10.58 -26.46 8.82
C PRO A 61 -11.62 -26.92 7.79
N SER A 62 -11.48 -26.46 6.55
CA SER A 62 -12.37 -26.79 5.44
C SER A 62 -11.56 -26.96 4.15
N ASN A 63 -12.10 -27.69 3.18
CA ASN A 63 -11.42 -27.88 1.90
C ASN A 63 -11.53 -26.63 1.01
N CYS A 64 -10.68 -26.55 -0.01
CA CYS A 64 -10.79 -25.49 -1.00
C CYS A 64 -12.07 -25.66 -1.83
N VAL A 65 -12.90 -24.63 -1.86
CA VAL A 65 -14.00 -24.50 -2.82
C VAL A 65 -13.45 -23.76 -4.03
N THR A 66 -13.42 -24.40 -5.20
CA THR A 66 -12.75 -23.82 -6.38
C THR A 66 -13.70 -23.57 -7.55
N ILE A 67 -13.37 -22.56 -8.36
CA ILE A 67 -13.99 -22.32 -9.67
C ILE A 67 -12.92 -22.21 -10.77
N PRO A 68 -13.26 -22.53 -12.04
CA PRO A 68 -12.34 -22.37 -13.16
C PRO A 68 -11.91 -20.91 -13.35
N ARG A 69 -10.63 -20.70 -13.60
CA ARG A 69 -10.03 -19.40 -13.88
C ARG A 69 -10.31 -18.96 -15.33
N SER A 70 -10.75 -17.72 -15.52
CA SER A 70 -10.89 -17.11 -16.84
C SER A 70 -9.53 -16.70 -17.42
N LEU A 71 -9.49 -16.43 -18.74
CA LEU A 71 -8.27 -16.02 -19.45
C LEU A 71 -7.63 -14.76 -18.84
N ASP A 72 -8.44 -13.79 -18.42
CA ASP A 72 -7.98 -12.56 -17.76
C ASP A 72 -8.05 -12.65 -16.23
N GLY A 73 -8.37 -13.82 -15.67
CA GLY A 73 -8.50 -14.07 -14.24
C GLY A 73 -9.69 -13.40 -13.55
N ARG A 74 -10.52 -12.64 -14.27
CA ARG A 74 -11.67 -11.90 -13.72
C ARG A 74 -13.00 -12.60 -14.01
N LEU A 75 -13.90 -12.52 -13.04
CA LEU A 75 -15.29 -12.94 -13.14
C LEU A 75 -16.19 -11.73 -13.40
N GLN A 76 -17.05 -11.84 -14.41
CA GLN A 76 -18.08 -10.84 -14.68
C GLN A 76 -19.36 -11.19 -13.92
N VAL A 77 -19.85 -10.26 -13.11
CA VAL A 77 -21.13 -10.33 -12.41
C VAL A 77 -21.95 -9.11 -12.80
N SER A 78 -23.03 -9.32 -13.56
CA SER A 78 -23.82 -8.24 -14.17
C SER A 78 -22.93 -7.30 -15.01
N HIS A 79 -22.84 -6.02 -14.64
CA HIS A 79 -22.05 -5.00 -15.34
C HIS A 79 -20.65 -4.79 -14.73
N ARG A 80 -20.27 -5.56 -13.70
CA ARG A 80 -18.99 -5.41 -12.99
C ARG A 80 -18.08 -6.61 -13.26
N LYS A 81 -16.78 -6.36 -13.44
CA LYS A 81 -15.73 -7.39 -13.49
C LYS A 81 -14.89 -7.29 -12.23
N GLY A 82 -14.66 -8.40 -11.57
CA GLY A 82 -13.84 -8.47 -10.35
C GLY A 82 -13.13 -9.80 -10.22
N LEU A 83 -12.24 -9.90 -9.24
CA LEU A 83 -11.51 -11.15 -8.98
C LEU A 83 -12.41 -12.10 -8.17
N PRO A 84 -12.49 -13.40 -8.52
CA PRO A 84 -13.43 -14.33 -7.86
C PRO A 84 -13.30 -14.38 -6.34
N HIS A 85 -12.08 -14.54 -5.83
CA HIS A 85 -11.82 -14.62 -4.39
C HIS A 85 -12.20 -13.32 -3.67
N VAL A 86 -11.97 -12.15 -4.28
CA VAL A 86 -12.39 -10.85 -3.74
C VAL A 86 -13.91 -10.73 -3.71
N ILE A 87 -14.60 -11.07 -4.82
CA ILE A 87 -16.06 -11.02 -4.92
C ILE A 87 -16.70 -11.81 -3.77
N TYR A 88 -16.26 -13.05 -3.57
CA TYR A 88 -16.90 -13.95 -2.62
C TYR A 88 -16.46 -13.69 -1.16
N CYS A 89 -15.21 -13.26 -0.91
CA CYS A 89 -14.83 -12.73 0.40
C CYS A 89 -15.64 -11.47 0.77
N ARG A 90 -15.91 -10.60 -0.21
CA ARG A 90 -16.72 -9.40 -0.01
C ARG A 90 -18.17 -9.73 0.34
N VAL A 91 -18.76 -10.72 -0.32
CA VAL A 91 -20.14 -11.15 -0.05
C VAL A 91 -20.29 -11.72 1.36
N TRP A 92 -19.36 -12.55 1.83
CA TRP A 92 -19.57 -13.35 3.07
C TRP A 92 -18.74 -12.94 4.28
N ARG A 93 -17.76 -12.04 4.16
CA ARG A 93 -16.90 -11.65 5.30
C ARG A 93 -16.69 -10.16 5.43
N TRP A 94 -16.29 -9.49 4.35
CA TRP A 94 -15.84 -8.09 4.40
C TRP A 94 -16.55 -7.25 3.33
N PRO A 95 -17.76 -6.71 3.60
CA PRO A 95 -18.53 -5.92 2.63
C PRO A 95 -17.79 -4.71 2.08
N ASP A 96 -16.89 -4.17 2.89
CA ASP A 96 -16.03 -3.02 2.65
C ASP A 96 -14.73 -3.36 1.89
N LEU A 97 -14.50 -4.64 1.56
CA LEU A 97 -13.33 -5.08 0.80
C LEU A 97 -13.33 -4.47 -0.61
N GLN A 98 -12.26 -3.76 -0.94
CA GLN A 98 -12.14 -3.02 -2.21
C GLN A 98 -11.15 -3.67 -3.17
N SER A 99 -10.06 -4.23 -2.63
CA SER A 99 -8.95 -4.75 -3.43
C SER A 99 -8.52 -6.15 -3.01
N HIS A 100 -7.90 -6.88 -3.95
CA HIS A 100 -7.27 -8.16 -3.64
C HIS A 100 -6.01 -8.03 -2.79
N HIS A 101 -5.37 -6.86 -2.78
CA HIS A 101 -4.18 -6.62 -1.95
C HIS A 101 -4.49 -6.68 -0.45
N GLU A 102 -5.74 -6.41 -0.07
CA GLU A 102 -6.24 -6.54 1.31
C GLU A 102 -6.40 -8.00 1.75
N LEU A 103 -6.21 -8.98 0.85
CA LEU A 103 -6.35 -10.39 1.15
C LEU A 103 -5.01 -11.12 1.05
N LYS A 104 -4.71 -11.91 2.08
CA LYS A 104 -3.62 -12.89 2.05
C LYS A 104 -4.20 -14.30 2.15
N ALA A 105 -3.81 -15.17 1.23
CA ALA A 105 -4.17 -16.58 1.33
C ALA A 105 -3.52 -17.23 2.56
N LEU A 106 -4.25 -18.11 3.22
CA LEU A 106 -3.72 -18.95 4.30
C LEU A 106 -2.90 -20.11 3.73
N GLU A 107 -2.01 -20.66 4.56
CA GLU A 107 -1.15 -21.79 4.17
C GLU A 107 -1.94 -23.06 3.84
N CYS A 108 -3.13 -23.22 4.41
CA CYS A 108 -4.05 -24.32 4.10
C CYS A 108 -4.74 -24.20 2.73
N CYS A 109 -4.57 -23.09 2.02
CA CYS A 109 -5.18 -22.90 0.71
C CYS A 109 -4.29 -23.50 -0.39
N GLU A 110 -4.77 -24.57 -1.02
CA GLU A 110 -4.08 -25.25 -2.12
C GLU A 110 -4.23 -24.50 -3.46
N TYR A 111 -5.28 -23.70 -3.61
CA TYR A 111 -5.62 -23.00 -4.86
C TYR A 111 -5.71 -21.47 -4.70
N PRO A 112 -4.72 -20.79 -4.08
CA PRO A 112 -4.77 -19.36 -3.90
C PRO A 112 -4.67 -18.65 -5.24
N PHE A 113 -5.34 -17.52 -5.40
CA PHE A 113 -5.38 -16.79 -6.68
C PHE A 113 -3.98 -16.49 -7.25
N GLY A 114 -3.01 -16.18 -6.39
CA GLY A 114 -1.63 -15.87 -6.78
C GLY A 114 -0.85 -17.05 -7.39
N SER A 115 -1.27 -18.30 -7.15
CA SER A 115 -0.61 -19.51 -7.69
C SER A 115 -0.75 -19.69 -9.21
N LYS A 116 -1.61 -18.88 -9.84
CA LYS A 116 -1.92 -18.90 -11.27
C LYS A 116 -2.38 -20.26 -11.83
N GLN A 117 -2.91 -21.13 -10.97
CA GLN A 117 -3.47 -22.43 -11.37
C GLN A 117 -4.74 -22.31 -12.24
N LYS A 118 -5.18 -23.44 -12.82
CA LYS A 118 -6.40 -23.53 -13.64
C LYS A 118 -7.67 -23.21 -12.85
N ASP A 119 -7.65 -23.49 -11.56
CA ASP A 119 -8.73 -23.27 -10.62
C ASP A 119 -8.33 -22.25 -9.56
N VAL A 120 -9.31 -21.52 -9.03
CA VAL A 120 -9.14 -20.50 -7.99
C VAL A 120 -10.05 -20.82 -6.81
N CYS A 121 -9.48 -20.83 -5.60
CA CYS A 121 -10.23 -20.97 -4.36
C CYS A 121 -11.08 -19.72 -4.07
N ILE A 122 -12.36 -19.93 -3.77
CA ILE A 122 -13.33 -18.91 -3.39
C ILE A 122 -13.86 -19.09 -1.96
N ASN A 123 -13.34 -20.07 -1.21
CA ASN A 123 -13.67 -20.24 0.20
C ASN A 123 -13.17 -19.01 0.99
N PRO A 124 -14.05 -18.20 1.59
CA PRO A 124 -13.65 -16.95 2.22
C PRO A 124 -12.84 -17.16 3.50
N TYR A 125 -12.85 -18.35 4.10
CA TYR A 125 -12.03 -18.71 5.27
C TYR A 125 -10.64 -19.21 4.92
N HIS A 126 -10.31 -19.32 3.62
CA HIS A 126 -8.96 -19.61 3.14
C HIS A 126 -8.14 -18.33 2.89
N TYR A 127 -8.72 -17.18 3.22
CA TYR A 127 -8.10 -15.88 3.16
C TYR A 127 -8.20 -15.20 4.51
N LYS A 128 -7.19 -14.41 4.86
CA LYS A 128 -7.25 -13.44 5.95
C LYS A 128 -7.13 -12.04 5.38
N ARG A 129 -7.75 -11.08 6.06
CA ARG A 129 -7.54 -9.67 5.74
C ARG A 129 -6.13 -9.27 6.20
N VAL A 130 -5.51 -8.36 5.48
CA VAL A 130 -4.27 -7.74 5.91
C VAL A 130 -4.62 -6.64 6.92
N ASP A 131 -4.22 -6.84 8.17
CA ASP A 131 -4.43 -5.85 9.23
C ASP A 131 -3.31 -4.79 9.20
N SER A 132 -3.66 -3.53 9.49
CA SER A 132 -2.67 -2.48 9.73
C SER A 132 -1.99 -2.72 11.07
N PRO A 133 -0.64 -2.76 11.14
CA PRO A 133 0.05 -2.86 12.41
C PRO A 133 -0.25 -1.62 13.26
N VAL A 134 -0.44 -1.82 14.56
CA VAL A 134 -0.58 -0.72 15.51
C VAL A 134 0.79 -0.03 15.64
N LEU A 135 0.86 1.23 15.21
CA LEU A 135 2.09 2.01 15.27
C LEU A 135 2.34 2.50 16.70
N PRO A 136 3.57 2.40 17.24
CA PRO A 136 3.88 2.91 18.57
C PRO A 136 3.77 4.45 18.60
N PRO A 137 3.33 5.04 19.72
CA PRO A 137 3.28 6.50 19.85
C PRO A 137 4.69 7.10 19.82
N VAL A 138 4.83 8.24 19.13
CA VAL A 138 6.07 9.01 19.12
C VAL A 138 6.18 9.80 20.41
N LEU A 139 7.33 9.69 21.07
CA LEU A 139 7.61 10.30 22.37
C LEU A 139 8.31 11.65 22.17
N VAL A 140 7.68 12.75 22.59
CA VAL A 140 8.22 14.12 22.45
C VAL A 140 8.69 14.65 23.81
N PRO A 141 9.99 14.96 24.00
CA PRO A 141 10.50 15.59 25.23
C PRO A 141 10.01 17.04 25.37
N ARG A 142 9.56 17.44 26.57
CA ARG A 142 9.07 18.81 26.84
C ARG A 142 10.15 19.82 27.23
N ASN A 143 11.32 19.36 27.69
CA ASN A 143 12.42 20.25 28.09
C ASN A 143 13.53 20.22 27.05
N SER A 144 13.52 21.22 26.17
CA SER A 144 14.51 21.46 25.12
C SER A 144 15.83 22.01 25.68
N GLU A 145 16.52 21.28 26.56
CA GLU A 145 17.98 21.40 26.64
C GLU A 145 18.58 20.46 25.58
N PHE A 146 18.32 20.79 24.31
CA PHE A 146 18.91 20.08 23.19
C PHE A 146 20.42 20.24 23.26
N ASN A 147 21.11 19.13 23.49
CA ASN A 147 22.56 19.13 23.61
C ASN A 147 23.17 19.37 22.22
N ALA A 148 23.44 20.64 21.90
CA ALA A 148 23.97 21.12 20.61
C ALA A 148 25.32 20.48 20.21
N LYS A 149 25.93 19.68 21.10
CA LYS A 149 27.17 18.94 20.86
C LYS A 149 26.98 17.62 20.13
N HIS A 150 25.74 17.14 19.95
CA HIS A 150 25.42 15.94 19.17
C HIS A 150 24.74 16.25 17.84
N THR A 151 25.12 17.38 17.23
CA THR A 151 24.67 17.78 15.89
C THR A 151 25.30 16.86 14.83
N MET A 152 24.81 15.62 14.73
CA MET A 152 25.08 14.71 13.62
C MET A 152 24.22 15.09 12.39
N LEU A 153 24.13 16.40 12.09
CA LEU A 153 23.65 16.90 10.81
C LEU A 153 24.36 16.28 9.58
N PRO A 154 25.56 15.65 9.63
CA PRO A 154 26.11 15.02 8.44
C PRO A 154 25.30 13.81 7.96
N ARG A 155 24.63 13.04 8.83
CA ARG A 155 23.92 11.82 8.38
C ARG A 155 22.67 12.10 7.54
N PHE A 156 22.05 13.25 7.74
CA PHE A 156 20.90 13.69 6.95
C PHE A 156 21.26 14.65 5.80
N ARG A 157 22.54 15.09 5.71
CA ARG A 157 23.02 16.01 4.67
C ARG A 157 24.08 15.39 3.72
N ASN A 158 24.74 14.29 4.07
CA ASN A 158 25.75 13.61 3.24
C ASN A 158 26.06 12.16 3.71
N PRO A 159 25.77 11.12 2.91
CA PRO A 159 26.30 9.76 3.13
C PRO A 159 27.73 9.56 2.54
N LEU A 160 28.54 10.61 2.43
CA LEU A 160 29.88 10.53 1.82
C LEU A 160 30.99 10.55 2.87
N GLN A 161 31.29 9.36 3.40
CA GLN A 161 32.67 8.94 3.73
C GLN A 161 32.69 7.44 4.06
N GLN A 162 32.35 6.63 3.06
CA GLN A 162 32.83 5.26 2.90
C GLN A 162 32.68 4.96 1.41
N ASN A 163 33.78 5.01 0.66
CA ASN A 163 33.94 4.63 -0.75
C ASN A 163 32.68 4.80 -1.63
N GLU A 164 32.59 5.91 -2.37
CA GLU A 164 31.63 6.14 -3.47
C GLU A 164 31.23 4.83 -4.18
N PRO A 165 30.05 4.25 -3.87
CA PRO A 165 29.49 3.24 -4.74
C PRO A 165 28.89 4.01 -5.91
N HIS A 166 29.45 3.78 -7.08
CA HIS A 166 28.94 4.25 -8.37
C HIS A 166 27.40 4.11 -8.41
N MET A 167 26.73 5.19 -8.83
CA MET A 167 25.29 5.24 -9.06
C MET A 167 24.80 3.95 -9.76
N PRO A 168 23.85 3.20 -9.19
CA PRO A 168 23.40 1.96 -9.82
C PRO A 168 22.58 2.30 -11.07
N GLN A 169 23.04 1.82 -12.23
CA GLN A 169 22.34 1.91 -13.52
C GLN A 169 20.94 1.30 -13.41
N ASN A 170 19.88 2.10 -13.56
CA ASN A 170 18.47 1.67 -13.50
C ASN A 170 18.19 0.66 -12.36
N ALA A 171 17.84 1.12 -11.16
CA ALA A 171 17.30 0.25 -10.12
C ALA A 171 15.94 -0.35 -10.57
N THR A 172 16.00 -1.42 -11.36
CA THR A 172 14.86 -2.29 -11.67
C THR A 172 14.85 -3.36 -10.60
N PHE A 173 13.87 -3.31 -9.70
CA PHE A 173 13.84 -4.18 -8.52
C PHE A 173 13.83 -5.68 -8.90
N PRO A 174 14.59 -6.54 -8.19
CA PRO A 174 14.71 -7.98 -8.50
C PRO A 174 13.39 -8.76 -8.42
N GLU A 175 12.39 -8.25 -7.70
CA GLU A 175 11.11 -8.94 -7.53
C GLU A 175 10.34 -9.09 -8.87
N CYS A 176 10.62 -8.23 -9.86
CA CYS A 176 10.00 -8.35 -11.18
C CYS A 176 10.68 -9.39 -12.10
N GLN A 177 11.88 -9.90 -11.77
CA GLN A 177 12.61 -10.90 -12.58
C GLN A 177 12.22 -12.36 -12.29
N ARG A 178 11.58 -12.67 -11.16
CA ARG A 178 11.26 -14.06 -10.77
C ARG A 178 10.19 -14.75 -11.62
N LEU A 179 9.59 -14.08 -12.59
CA LEU A 179 8.63 -14.70 -13.53
C LEU A 179 9.27 -15.41 -14.73
N ARG A 180 10.61 -15.49 -14.84
CA ARG A 180 11.26 -16.29 -15.88
C ARG A 180 12.41 -17.15 -15.33
N LEU A 181 12.16 -18.45 -15.34
CA LEU A 181 13.09 -19.60 -15.34
C LEU A 181 13.67 -20.05 -13.98
N ARG A 182 13.20 -21.22 -13.51
CA ARG A 182 13.97 -22.20 -12.72
C ARG A 182 14.59 -23.22 -13.69
N PRO A 183 15.72 -23.85 -13.35
CA PRO A 183 15.63 -25.16 -12.71
C PRO A 183 16.47 -25.33 -11.43
N THR A 184 16.10 -26.39 -10.70
CA THR A 184 16.46 -26.93 -9.38
C THR A 184 17.88 -27.50 -9.24
N CYS A 185 18.41 -27.50 -8.00
CA CYS A 185 19.06 -28.64 -7.31
C CYS A 185 19.31 -28.35 -5.79
N PRO A 186 19.56 -29.37 -4.93
CA PRO A 186 19.11 -29.45 -3.52
C PRO A 186 20.16 -29.07 -2.46
N PRO A 187 19.80 -29.00 -1.14
CA PRO A 187 20.73 -28.71 -0.05
C PRO A 187 21.31 -29.99 0.58
N GLU A 188 22.61 -29.96 0.91
CA GLU A 188 23.30 -30.96 1.74
C GLU A 188 23.24 -30.58 3.23
N GLU A 189 22.92 -31.58 4.04
CA GLU A 189 22.93 -31.60 5.50
C GLU A 189 24.37 -31.66 6.04
N GLN A 190 24.64 -31.02 7.19
CA GLN A 190 25.68 -31.50 8.12
C GLN A 190 25.31 -31.25 9.58
N MET A 191 25.65 -32.25 10.39
CA MET A 191 25.21 -32.60 11.73
C MET A 191 26.08 -32.02 12.87
N THR A 192 25.40 -31.71 13.99
CA THR A 192 25.68 -32.01 15.43
C THR A 192 27.03 -31.75 16.14
N GLN A 193 26.87 -31.56 17.46
CA GLN A 193 27.80 -31.70 18.62
C GLN A 193 28.51 -30.40 19.07
N ASP A 194 28.63 -30.06 20.36
CA ASP A 194 28.24 -30.71 21.62
C ASP A 194 28.19 -29.63 22.71
N CYS A 195 27.37 -29.84 23.74
CA CYS A 195 27.33 -29.02 24.96
C CYS A 195 28.27 -29.64 26.03
N PRO A 196 28.81 -28.84 26.96
CA PRO A 196 28.53 -29.19 28.36
C PRO A 196 28.29 -27.97 29.29
N GLN A 197 27.27 -28.09 30.14
CA GLN A 197 27.16 -27.49 31.48
C GLN A 197 27.41 -28.63 32.52
N PRO A 198 27.53 -28.43 33.87
CA PRO A 198 27.16 -27.26 34.69
C PRO A 198 28.12 -26.93 35.85
N MET A 199 27.86 -25.84 36.60
CA MET A 199 27.86 -25.86 38.08
C MET A 199 27.38 -24.52 38.68
N ASP A 200 26.46 -24.65 39.63
CA ASP A 200 25.83 -23.61 40.44
C ASP A 200 26.81 -22.89 41.36
N THR A 201 26.61 -21.58 41.57
CA THR A 201 26.91 -20.92 42.86
C THR A 201 26.04 -19.68 43.04
N ASN A 202 25.07 -19.78 43.95
CA ASN A 202 24.34 -18.68 44.55
C ASN A 202 25.28 -17.80 45.39
N LEU A 203 25.46 -16.51 45.08
CA LEU A 203 25.89 -15.51 46.05
C LEU A 203 25.25 -14.13 45.76
N LEU A 204 24.34 -13.76 46.65
CA LEU A 204 23.92 -12.43 47.13
C LEU A 204 24.27 -11.19 46.26
N ALA A 205 23.23 -10.61 45.65
CA ALA A 205 23.26 -9.25 45.12
C ALA A 205 23.23 -8.21 46.27
N PRO A 206 24.11 -7.19 46.29
CA PRO A 206 23.90 -6.00 47.11
C PRO A 206 22.92 -5.07 46.41
N THR A 207 21.86 -4.71 47.13
CA THR A 207 20.94 -3.62 46.79
C THR A 207 21.68 -2.28 46.67
N LEU A 208 21.70 -1.71 45.46
CA LEU A 208 22.06 -0.32 45.22
C LEU A 208 20.85 0.59 45.51
N PRO A 209 21.05 1.80 46.08
CA PRO A 209 19.98 2.70 46.45
C PRO A 209 19.26 3.28 45.23
N VAL A 210 17.95 3.40 45.35
CA VAL A 210 17.05 4.05 44.39
C VAL A 210 17.39 5.54 44.31
N GLU A 211 18.16 5.94 43.30
CA GLU A 211 18.29 7.34 42.91
C GLU A 211 17.04 7.78 42.13
N SER A 212 16.30 8.70 42.75
CA SER A 212 15.43 9.74 42.18
C SER A 212 15.07 9.63 40.69
N ASN A 213 13.78 9.42 40.44
CA ASN A 213 13.07 9.67 39.19
C ASN A 213 13.44 11.05 38.58
N ASN A 214 14.36 11.08 37.63
CA ASN A 214 14.34 12.03 36.52
C ASN A 214 13.85 11.28 35.28
N ARG A 215 12.55 10.96 35.24
CA ARG A 215 11.93 10.63 33.94
C ARG A 215 11.81 11.96 33.19
N PRO A 216 12.39 12.11 31.98
CA PRO A 216 12.08 13.27 31.16
C PRO A 216 10.55 13.39 31.04
N ASP A 217 10.02 14.60 31.16
CA ASP A 217 8.59 14.85 30.90
C ASP A 217 8.38 14.64 29.40
N VAL A 218 7.89 13.46 29.03
CA VAL A 218 7.72 13.00 27.66
C VAL A 218 6.23 12.85 27.38
N GLN A 219 5.76 13.49 26.31
CA GLN A 219 4.37 13.39 25.87
C GLN A 219 4.24 12.40 24.71
N PRO A 220 3.33 11.40 24.80
CA PRO A 220 3.08 10.47 23.71
C PRO A 220 2.15 11.07 22.64
N VAL A 221 2.53 10.92 21.36
CA VAL A 221 1.74 11.31 20.20
C VAL A 221 1.35 10.07 19.41
N ALA A 222 0.07 9.67 19.50
CA ALA A 222 -0.47 8.53 18.79
C ALA A 222 -0.82 8.85 17.34
N TYR A 223 -0.68 7.85 16.47
CA TYR A 223 -1.13 7.89 15.08
C TYR A 223 -2.65 7.70 15.01
N GLU A 224 -3.30 8.46 14.12
CA GLU A 224 -4.73 8.34 13.83
C GLU A 224 -4.90 8.27 12.30
N GLU A 225 -5.74 7.36 11.82
CA GLU A 225 -6.01 7.25 10.39
C GLU A 225 -6.97 8.36 9.91
N PRO A 226 -6.58 9.15 8.91
CA PRO A 226 -7.43 10.21 8.37
C PRO A 226 -8.55 9.67 7.49
N LYS A 227 -9.60 10.47 7.29
CA LYS A 227 -10.72 10.15 6.39
C LYS A 227 -10.29 9.91 4.94
N HIS A 228 -9.34 10.70 4.46
CA HIS A 228 -8.70 10.52 3.16
C HIS A 228 -7.24 10.16 3.43
N TRP A 229 -6.74 9.06 2.85
CA TRP A 229 -5.38 8.62 3.13
C TRP A 229 -4.34 9.38 2.29
N CYS A 230 -4.73 9.90 1.12
CA CYS A 230 -3.90 10.79 0.34
C CYS A 230 -4.69 11.80 -0.51
N SER A 231 -3.98 12.83 -0.98
CA SER A 231 -4.42 13.67 -2.09
C SER A 231 -3.42 13.59 -3.24
N ILE A 232 -3.94 13.67 -4.47
CA ILE A 232 -3.16 13.55 -5.71
C ILE A 232 -3.37 14.81 -6.54
N VAL A 233 -2.28 15.45 -6.94
CA VAL A 233 -2.29 16.66 -7.79
C VAL A 233 -1.59 16.36 -9.10
N TYR A 234 -2.20 16.70 -10.23
CA TYR A 234 -1.65 16.49 -11.55
C TYR A 234 -0.97 17.75 -12.10
N TYR A 235 0.15 17.53 -12.78
CA TYR A 235 0.98 18.55 -13.38
C TYR A 235 1.36 18.21 -14.81
N GLU A 236 1.42 19.26 -15.63
CA GLU A 236 2.02 19.24 -16.96
C GLU A 236 3.19 20.22 -16.96
N LEU A 237 4.42 19.70 -17.02
CA LEU A 237 5.64 20.45 -16.76
C LEU A 237 5.61 21.09 -15.36
N ASN A 238 5.71 22.42 -15.25
CA ASN A 238 5.61 23.16 -14.00
C ASN A 238 4.19 23.69 -13.71
N ASN A 239 3.21 23.40 -14.57
CA ASN A 239 1.84 23.90 -14.40
C ASN A 239 0.97 22.86 -13.71
N ARG A 240 0.28 23.25 -12.65
CA ARG A 240 -0.78 22.45 -12.04
C ARG A 240 -1.98 22.42 -12.98
N VAL A 241 -2.54 21.24 -13.21
CA VAL A 241 -3.66 21.03 -14.14
C VAL A 241 -4.79 20.29 -13.42
N GLY A 242 -5.95 20.93 -13.35
CA GLY A 242 -7.13 20.38 -12.67
C GLY A 242 -7.11 20.51 -11.15
N GLU A 243 -8.15 19.94 -10.52
CA GLU A 243 -8.32 19.94 -9.07
C GLU A 243 -7.50 18.83 -8.40
N ALA A 244 -7.29 18.96 -7.08
CA ALA A 244 -6.67 17.89 -6.30
C ALA A 244 -7.69 16.77 -6.08
N PHE A 245 -7.30 15.54 -6.43
CA PHE A 245 -8.11 14.35 -6.16
C PHE A 245 -7.93 13.90 -4.72
N GLN A 246 -9.02 13.62 -4.01
CA GLN A 246 -9.02 13.19 -2.60
C GLN A 246 -9.37 11.69 -2.51
N ALA A 247 -8.42 10.88 -2.04
CA ALA A 247 -8.58 9.44 -1.99
C ALA A 247 -9.28 8.99 -0.70
N SER A 248 -10.57 8.70 -0.79
CA SER A 248 -11.33 8.06 0.31
C SER A 248 -11.21 6.53 0.30
N SER A 249 -11.11 5.95 -0.89
CA SER A 249 -10.93 4.51 -1.10
C SER A 249 -9.47 4.14 -0.93
N THR A 250 -9.20 3.00 -0.29
CA THR A 250 -7.83 2.46 -0.12
C THR A 250 -7.24 1.99 -1.43
N SER A 251 -8.02 1.94 -2.50
CA SER A 251 -7.62 1.56 -3.84
C SER A 251 -8.03 2.64 -4.85
N VAL A 252 -7.04 3.30 -5.46
CA VAL A 252 -7.25 4.42 -6.40
C VAL A 252 -6.55 4.15 -7.72
N LEU A 253 -7.28 4.29 -8.83
CA LEU A 253 -6.74 4.22 -10.18
C LEU A 253 -6.52 5.63 -10.74
N VAL A 254 -5.30 5.95 -11.16
CA VAL A 254 -4.99 7.20 -11.89
C VAL A 254 -4.69 6.85 -13.33
N ASP A 255 -5.52 7.28 -14.28
CA ASP A 255 -5.42 6.85 -15.68
C ASP A 255 -5.58 7.98 -16.70
N GLY A 256 -5.31 7.67 -17.97
CA GLY A 256 -5.37 8.62 -19.08
C GLY A 256 -6.72 8.69 -19.79
N PHE A 257 -7.76 8.05 -19.25
CA PHE A 257 -9.09 8.00 -19.87
C PHE A 257 -9.96 9.19 -19.45
N THR A 258 -11.22 9.19 -19.91
CA THR A 258 -12.13 10.36 -19.83
C THR A 258 -13.44 10.03 -19.13
N ASP A 259 -13.46 9.10 -18.18
CA ASP A 259 -14.68 8.78 -17.44
C ASP A 259 -15.06 9.98 -16.57
N PRO A 260 -16.21 10.63 -16.83
CA PRO A 260 -16.63 11.83 -16.14
C PRO A 260 -17.40 11.50 -14.85
N SER A 261 -17.65 10.22 -14.56
CA SER A 261 -18.29 9.85 -13.31
C SER A 261 -17.38 10.28 -12.16
N ASN A 262 -17.94 11.00 -11.19
CA ASN A 262 -17.24 11.51 -10.02
C ASN A 262 -16.96 10.35 -9.04
N ASN A 263 -16.33 9.29 -9.53
CA ASN A 263 -16.02 8.09 -8.80
C ASN A 263 -14.82 8.38 -7.91
N CYS A 264 -15.02 8.31 -6.60
CA CYS A 264 -14.00 8.55 -5.57
C CYS A 264 -12.78 7.60 -5.64
N ASN A 265 -12.80 6.60 -6.54
CA ASN A 265 -11.76 5.57 -6.65
C ASN A 265 -10.97 5.69 -7.96
N ARG A 266 -11.28 6.68 -8.82
CA ARG A 266 -10.67 6.81 -10.13
C ARG A 266 -10.39 8.27 -10.49
N PHE A 267 -9.13 8.60 -10.72
CA PHE A 267 -8.68 9.91 -11.16
C PHE A 267 -8.32 9.89 -12.66
N CYS A 268 -9.23 10.37 -13.49
CA CYS A 268 -9.10 10.38 -14.94
C CYS A 268 -8.37 11.66 -15.40
N LEU A 269 -7.11 11.53 -15.83
CA LEU A 269 -6.32 12.65 -16.32
C LEU A 269 -6.73 13.10 -17.72
N GLY A 270 -7.36 12.21 -18.51
CA GLY A 270 -7.70 12.43 -19.91
C GLY A 270 -8.69 13.58 -20.15
N LEU A 271 -9.60 13.81 -19.20
CA LEU A 271 -10.62 14.88 -19.26
C LEU A 271 -10.10 16.26 -18.82
N LEU A 272 -8.91 16.33 -18.23
CA LEU A 272 -8.34 17.59 -17.76
C LEU A 272 -7.85 18.44 -18.94
N SER A 273 -8.35 19.67 -19.02
CA SER A 273 -7.96 20.66 -20.03
C SER A 273 -6.78 21.50 -19.59
N ASN A 274 -5.88 21.83 -20.52
CA ASN A 274 -4.79 22.77 -20.30
C ASN A 274 -4.52 23.52 -21.61
N VAL A 275 -4.60 24.86 -21.58
CA VAL A 275 -4.39 25.72 -22.76
C VAL A 275 -2.91 25.83 -23.14
N ASN A 276 -1.99 25.60 -22.19
CA ASN A 276 -0.54 25.66 -22.40
C ASN A 276 0.03 24.31 -22.86
N ARG A 277 -0.83 23.37 -23.25
CA ARG A 277 -0.43 22.02 -23.61
C ARG A 277 0.26 22.02 -24.98
N ASN A 278 1.45 21.42 -25.03
CA ASN A 278 2.20 21.24 -26.28
C ASN A 278 2.09 19.79 -26.79
N SER A 279 2.56 19.56 -28.03
CA SER A 279 2.49 18.26 -28.71
C SER A 279 3.19 17.12 -27.96
N THR A 280 4.26 17.40 -27.20
CA THR A 280 4.96 16.40 -26.39
C THR A 280 4.11 15.94 -25.21
N ILE A 281 3.39 16.87 -24.56
CA ILE A 281 2.45 16.57 -23.50
C ILE A 281 1.28 15.76 -24.05
N GLU A 282 0.67 16.18 -25.16
CA GLU A 282 -0.42 15.42 -25.81
C GLU A 282 0.00 14.00 -26.18
N ASN A 283 1.19 13.84 -26.76
CA ASN A 283 1.78 12.54 -27.06
C ASN A 283 1.93 11.68 -25.80
N THR A 284 2.42 12.27 -24.71
CA THR A 284 2.65 11.57 -23.44
C THR A 284 1.32 11.13 -22.81
N ARG A 285 0.31 12.00 -22.79
CA ARG A 285 -1.03 11.71 -22.26
C ARG A 285 -1.68 10.50 -22.94
N ARG A 286 -1.52 10.36 -24.26
CA ARG A 286 -2.02 9.19 -25.02
C ARG A 286 -1.41 7.87 -24.55
N HIS A 287 -0.20 7.88 -24.01
CA HIS A 287 0.51 6.68 -23.54
C HIS A 287 0.30 6.40 -22.04
N ILE A 288 -0.41 7.27 -21.31
CA ILE A 288 -0.78 6.97 -19.92
C ILE A 288 -1.67 5.71 -19.88
N GLY A 289 -2.67 5.62 -20.77
CA GLY A 289 -3.54 4.44 -20.88
C GLY A 289 -4.21 4.12 -19.54
N LYS A 290 -4.05 2.88 -19.05
CA LYS A 290 -4.56 2.44 -17.73
C LYS A 290 -3.80 3.07 -16.54
N GLY A 291 -2.68 3.75 -16.80
CA GLY A 291 -1.94 4.53 -15.80
C GLY A 291 -1.37 3.71 -14.64
N VAL A 292 -1.63 4.17 -13.42
CA VAL A 292 -1.10 3.59 -12.18
C VAL A 292 -2.24 3.26 -11.22
N HIS A 293 -2.14 2.11 -10.56
CA HIS A 293 -3.00 1.74 -9.45
C HIS A 293 -2.22 1.96 -8.14
N LEU A 294 -2.75 2.84 -7.31
CA LEU A 294 -2.25 3.12 -5.96
C LEU A 294 -3.14 2.40 -4.96
N TYR A 295 -2.55 1.65 -4.05
CA TYR A 295 -3.30 1.01 -2.99
C TYR A 295 -2.60 1.12 -1.64
N TYR A 296 -3.41 1.40 -0.61
CA TYR A 296 -3.03 1.46 0.79
C TYR A 296 -3.54 0.20 1.49
N VAL A 297 -2.61 -0.59 2.03
CA VAL A 297 -2.94 -1.84 2.72
C VAL A 297 -1.96 -2.07 3.86
N GLY A 298 -2.48 -2.36 5.05
CA GLY A 298 -1.65 -2.75 6.19
C GLY A 298 -0.62 -1.68 6.60
N GLY A 299 -0.93 -0.39 6.47
CA GLY A 299 0.03 0.70 6.72
C GLY A 299 1.08 0.91 5.64
N GLU A 300 0.94 0.28 4.48
CA GLU A 300 1.87 0.38 3.36
C GLU A 300 1.17 0.92 2.11
N VAL A 301 1.89 1.71 1.32
CA VAL A 301 1.42 2.22 0.02
C VAL A 301 2.22 1.58 -1.09
N TYR A 302 1.51 1.10 -2.09
CA TYR A 302 2.10 0.50 -3.29
C TYR A 302 1.67 1.23 -4.55
N ALA A 303 2.54 1.23 -5.56
CA ALA A 303 2.24 1.65 -6.92
C ALA A 303 2.37 0.44 -7.86
N GLU A 304 1.31 0.12 -8.59
CA GLU A 304 1.31 -0.87 -9.67
C GLU A 304 1.15 -0.18 -11.02
N CYS A 305 2.09 -0.43 -11.94
CA CYS A 305 2.06 0.14 -13.28
C CYS A 305 1.12 -0.67 -14.18
N LEU A 306 -0.09 -0.16 -14.41
CA LEU A 306 -1.06 -0.78 -15.31
C LEU A 306 -0.94 -0.29 -16.76
N SER A 307 -0.24 0.83 -16.98
CA SER A 307 0.11 1.35 -18.29
C SER A 307 1.03 0.41 -19.05
N ASP A 308 0.96 0.43 -20.38
CA ASP A 308 1.92 -0.25 -21.26
C ASP A 308 3.29 0.46 -21.26
N SER A 309 3.31 1.74 -20.84
CA SER A 309 4.54 2.52 -20.63
C SER A 309 4.97 2.51 -19.16
N SER A 310 6.27 2.60 -18.88
CA SER A 310 6.77 2.67 -17.50
C SER A 310 6.37 3.97 -16.80
N ILE A 311 6.27 3.89 -15.48
CA ILE A 311 6.17 5.05 -14.58
C ILE A 311 7.47 5.19 -13.78
N PHE A 312 7.72 6.39 -13.29
CA PHE A 312 8.96 6.74 -12.60
C PHE A 312 8.60 7.40 -11.28
N VAL A 313 9.12 6.89 -10.17
CA VAL A 313 8.69 7.27 -8.81
C VAL A 313 9.87 7.76 -8.00
N GLN A 314 9.71 8.92 -7.38
CA GLN A 314 10.60 9.41 -6.33
C GLN A 314 9.82 9.39 -5.01
N SER A 315 10.14 8.40 -4.18
CA SER A 315 9.69 8.33 -2.79
C SER A 315 10.91 8.29 -1.89
N ARG A 316 11.03 9.27 -0.99
CA ARG A 316 12.15 9.31 -0.05
C ARG A 316 12.10 8.16 0.95
N ASN A 317 10.91 7.72 1.35
CA ASN A 317 10.73 6.57 2.23
C ASN A 317 11.23 5.28 1.56
N CYS A 318 10.80 5.02 0.32
CA CYS A 318 11.29 3.87 -0.46
C CYS A 318 12.80 3.94 -0.73
N ASN A 319 13.34 5.13 -1.03
CA ASN A 319 14.77 5.32 -1.25
C ASN A 319 15.57 5.06 0.03
N PHE A 320 15.08 5.54 1.18
CA PHE A 320 15.70 5.30 2.48
C PHE A 320 15.77 3.80 2.81
N HIS A 321 14.65 3.09 2.63
CA HIS A 321 14.56 1.64 2.86
C HIS A 321 15.64 0.83 2.12
N HIS A 322 15.92 1.22 0.88
CA HIS A 322 16.88 0.52 0.02
C HIS A 322 18.29 1.11 0.07
N GLY A 323 18.54 2.12 0.93
CA GLY A 323 19.83 2.80 1.02
C GLY A 323 20.20 3.63 -0.21
N PHE A 324 19.21 4.02 -1.02
CA PHE A 324 19.42 4.89 -2.17
C PHE A 324 19.49 6.37 -1.76
N HIS A 325 20.09 7.19 -2.63
CA HIS A 325 20.05 8.64 -2.45
C HIS A 325 18.60 9.16 -2.37
N PRO A 326 18.26 10.11 -1.47
CA PRO A 326 16.87 10.53 -1.27
C PRO A 326 16.15 11.05 -2.53
N THR A 327 16.90 11.57 -3.50
CA THR A 327 16.36 12.07 -4.78
C THR A 327 16.32 11.03 -5.90
N THR A 328 16.73 9.78 -5.64
CA THR A 328 16.69 8.70 -6.63
C THR A 328 15.28 8.52 -7.19
N VAL A 329 15.23 8.27 -8.50
CA VAL A 329 13.99 8.01 -9.24
C VAL A 329 13.96 6.54 -9.66
N CYS A 330 13.03 5.80 -9.09
CA CYS A 330 12.83 4.38 -9.35
C CYS A 330 11.90 4.17 -10.56
N LYS A 331 12.33 3.35 -11.53
CA LYS A 331 11.50 2.97 -12.68
C LYS A 331 10.63 1.76 -12.32
N ILE A 332 9.33 1.85 -12.57
CA ILE A 332 8.38 0.74 -12.46
C ILE A 332 7.91 0.36 -13.88
N PRO A 333 8.38 -0.78 -14.44
CA PRO A 333 7.93 -1.26 -15.72
C PRO A 333 6.46 -1.68 -15.73
N SER A 334 5.88 -1.81 -16.94
CA SER A 334 4.51 -2.28 -17.13
C SER A 334 4.28 -3.64 -16.45
N GLY A 335 3.20 -3.73 -15.66
CA GLY A 335 2.83 -4.92 -14.90
C GLY A 335 3.66 -5.20 -13.64
N CYS A 336 4.65 -4.36 -13.31
CA CYS A 336 5.36 -4.46 -12.03
C CYS A 336 4.66 -3.60 -10.96
N SER A 337 4.85 -3.99 -9.69
CA SER A 337 4.42 -3.22 -8.51
C SER A 337 5.63 -2.92 -7.62
N LEU A 338 5.59 -1.79 -6.91
CA LEU A 338 6.61 -1.35 -5.98
C LEU A 338 5.96 -0.82 -4.70
N LYS A 339 6.51 -1.20 -3.55
CA LYS A 339 6.19 -0.56 -2.27
C LYS A 339 6.84 0.82 -2.22
N ILE A 340 6.02 1.86 -2.25
CA ILE A 340 6.48 3.26 -2.30
C ILE A 340 6.46 3.93 -0.94
N PHE A 341 5.75 3.40 0.05
CA PHE A 341 5.75 3.93 1.41
C PHE A 341 5.44 2.84 2.44
N ASN A 342 6.07 2.92 3.61
CA ASN A 342 5.77 2.11 4.78
C ASN A 342 5.64 3.00 6.02
N ASN A 343 4.47 2.95 6.69
CA ASN A 343 4.18 3.75 7.88
C ASN A 343 5.03 3.38 9.10
N GLN A 344 5.41 2.10 9.26
CA GLN A 344 6.24 1.64 10.37
C GLN A 344 7.65 2.24 10.27
N GLU A 345 8.23 2.22 9.08
CA GLU A 345 9.54 2.83 8.81
C GLU A 345 9.51 4.35 8.99
N PHE A 346 8.42 5.01 8.58
CA PHE A 346 8.23 6.43 8.86
C PHE A 346 8.10 6.72 10.36
N ALA A 347 7.39 5.89 11.12
CA ALA A 347 7.25 6.03 12.56
C ALA A 347 8.59 5.97 13.29
N GLU A 348 9.43 5.00 12.91
CA GLU A 348 10.77 4.81 13.47
C GLU A 348 11.67 6.01 13.16
N LEU A 349 11.64 6.50 11.93
CA LEU A 349 12.35 7.71 11.53
C LEU A 349 11.88 8.95 12.29
N LEU A 350 10.56 9.12 12.42
CA LEU A 350 9.97 10.23 13.15
C LEU A 350 10.41 10.22 14.62
N ALA A 351 10.31 9.07 15.30
CA ALA A 351 10.75 8.90 16.68
C ALA A 351 12.26 9.21 16.86
N GLN A 352 13.10 8.83 15.90
CA GLN A 352 14.51 9.16 15.92
C GLN A 352 14.76 10.66 15.70
N SER A 353 14.07 11.28 14.74
CA SER A 353 14.26 12.69 14.38
C SER A 353 13.83 13.66 15.46
N VAL A 354 12.88 13.31 16.34
CA VAL A 354 12.52 14.16 17.50
C VAL A 354 13.74 14.48 18.36
N ASN A 355 14.65 13.52 18.56
CA ASN A 355 15.87 13.72 19.34
C ASN A 355 16.92 14.60 18.63
N HIS A 356 16.72 14.88 17.34
CA HIS A 356 17.63 15.68 16.52
C HIS A 356 17.13 17.13 16.32
N GLY A 357 15.99 17.49 16.91
CA GLY A 357 15.48 18.86 16.93
C GLY A 357 14.46 19.17 15.82
N PHE A 358 13.94 20.39 15.87
CA PHE A 358 12.80 20.82 15.06
C PHE A 358 13.05 20.72 13.54
N GLU A 359 14.22 21.14 13.06
CA GLU A 359 14.55 21.14 11.62
C GLU A 359 14.58 19.73 11.04
N ALA A 360 15.12 18.77 11.80
CA ALA A 360 15.17 17.37 11.38
C ALA A 360 13.76 16.76 11.22
N VAL A 361 12.85 17.09 12.14
CA VAL A 361 11.44 16.68 12.05
C VAL A 361 10.75 17.41 10.90
N TYR A 362 10.95 18.71 10.73
CA TYR A 362 10.34 19.49 9.65
C TYR A 362 10.72 18.97 8.26
N GLU A 363 11.98 18.56 8.07
CA GLU A 363 12.44 17.94 6.81
C GLU A 363 11.71 16.62 6.46
N LEU A 364 11.16 15.90 7.46
CA LEU A 364 10.34 14.71 7.22
C LEU A 364 9.05 15.02 6.46
N THR A 365 8.62 16.28 6.37
CA THR A 365 7.50 16.69 5.50
C THR A 365 7.73 16.20 4.06
N LYS A 366 9.00 16.23 3.61
CA LYS A 366 9.38 15.77 2.26
C LYS A 366 9.30 14.25 2.10
N MET A 367 9.24 13.47 3.19
CA MET A 367 8.99 12.02 3.14
C MET A 367 7.52 11.71 2.83
N CYS A 368 6.61 12.60 3.26
CA CYS A 368 5.17 12.44 3.08
C CYS A 368 4.69 12.81 1.68
N THR A 369 5.58 13.32 0.82
CA THR A 369 5.30 13.67 -0.57
C THR A 369 6.02 12.72 -1.52
N ILE A 370 5.26 12.09 -2.40
CA ILE A 370 5.77 11.18 -3.44
C ILE A 370 5.50 11.80 -4.80
N ARG A 371 6.51 11.79 -5.68
CA ARG A 371 6.38 12.30 -7.04
C ARG A 371 6.45 11.17 -8.03
N MET A 372 5.57 11.18 -9.02
CA MET A 372 5.52 10.14 -10.03
C MET A 372 5.29 10.71 -11.43
N SER A 373 6.14 10.36 -12.39
CA SER A 373 6.00 10.73 -13.79
C SER A 373 5.54 9.57 -14.65
N PHE A 374 4.72 9.87 -15.66
CA PHE A 374 4.24 8.90 -16.63
C PHE A 374 5.11 8.93 -17.88
N VAL A 375 5.48 7.75 -18.38
CA VAL A 375 6.17 7.52 -19.66
C VAL A 375 7.61 8.04 -19.73
N LYS A 376 7.93 9.20 -19.15
CA LYS A 376 9.23 9.85 -19.21
C LYS A 376 9.89 9.91 -17.82
N GLY A 377 11.11 9.40 -17.72
CA GLY A 377 11.93 9.49 -16.52
C GLY A 377 12.61 10.85 -16.35
N TRP A 378 13.04 11.12 -15.12
CA TRP A 378 13.86 12.27 -14.73
C TRP A 378 14.88 11.86 -13.66
N GLY A 379 15.81 12.76 -13.34
CA GLY A 379 16.88 12.57 -12.36
C GLY A 379 18.22 12.26 -13.03
N ALA A 380 19.20 11.88 -12.22
CA ALA A 380 20.60 11.77 -12.62
C ALA A 380 20.85 10.82 -13.80
N GLU A 381 19.98 9.84 -14.06
CA GLU A 381 20.09 8.89 -15.18
C GLU A 381 19.38 9.32 -16.47
N TYR A 382 18.72 10.47 -16.46
CA TYR A 382 17.89 10.93 -17.56
C TYR A 382 18.34 12.32 -18.04
N HIS A 383 18.01 12.66 -19.28
CA HIS A 383 18.26 14.00 -19.79
C HIS A 383 17.53 15.09 -18.97
N ARG A 384 16.36 14.77 -18.42
CA ARG A 384 15.58 15.65 -17.56
C ARG A 384 16.08 15.51 -16.12
N GLN A 385 16.57 16.59 -15.52
CA GLN A 385 17.02 16.56 -14.13
C GLN A 385 15.88 16.80 -13.14
N ASP A 386 14.91 17.65 -13.50
CA ASP A 386 13.77 17.99 -12.65
C ASP A 386 12.46 17.33 -13.11
N VAL A 387 11.61 16.98 -12.14
CA VAL A 387 10.28 16.42 -12.42
C VAL A 387 9.41 17.39 -13.24
N THR A 388 9.60 18.70 -13.06
CA THR A 388 8.92 19.77 -13.78
C THR A 388 9.30 19.84 -15.26
N SER A 389 10.36 19.13 -15.67
CA SER A 389 10.72 18.92 -17.08
C SER A 389 10.00 17.72 -17.71
N THR A 390 9.27 16.94 -16.91
CA THR A 390 8.50 15.80 -17.41
C THR A 390 7.13 16.26 -17.92
N PRO A 391 6.63 15.72 -19.04
CA PRO A 391 5.40 16.23 -19.66
C PRO A 391 4.14 16.01 -18.81
N CYS A 392 4.08 14.90 -18.08
CA CYS A 392 2.91 14.49 -17.29
C CYS A 392 3.39 13.82 -16.00
N TRP A 393 3.06 14.38 -14.85
CA TRP A 393 3.40 13.80 -13.55
C TRP A 393 2.36 14.15 -12.49
N ILE A 394 2.38 13.41 -11.39
CA ILE A 394 1.54 13.62 -10.23
C ILE A 394 2.38 13.77 -8.96
N GLU A 395 1.85 14.55 -8.03
CA GLU A 395 2.36 14.67 -6.67
C GLU A 395 1.32 14.10 -5.71
N ILE A 396 1.74 13.18 -4.86
CA ILE A 396 0.91 12.44 -3.91
C ILE A 396 1.31 12.88 -2.51
N HIS A 397 0.34 13.35 -1.72
CA HIS A 397 0.51 13.76 -0.34
C HIS A 397 -0.16 12.75 0.58
N LEU A 398 0.60 12.11 1.47
CA LEU A 398 0.08 11.11 2.41
C LEU A 398 -0.41 11.78 3.69
N HIS A 399 -1.72 11.76 3.92
CA HIS A 399 -2.35 12.54 4.99
C HIS A 399 -2.06 11.99 6.37
N GLY A 400 -1.98 10.66 6.53
CA GLY A 400 -1.69 10.04 7.82
C GLY A 400 -0.31 10.46 8.36
N PRO A 401 0.77 10.21 7.60
CA PRO A 401 2.11 10.70 7.95
C PRO A 401 2.19 12.21 8.18
N LEU A 402 1.53 13.02 7.35
CA LEU A 402 1.48 14.48 7.53
C LEU A 402 0.79 14.89 8.83
N GLN A 403 -0.36 14.29 9.15
CA GLN A 403 -1.10 14.59 10.38
C GLN A 403 -0.30 14.18 11.61
N TRP A 404 0.40 13.05 11.56
CA TRP A 404 1.25 12.62 12.66
C TRP A 404 2.42 13.59 12.87
N LEU A 405 3.05 14.01 11.77
CA LEU A 405 4.13 14.99 11.78
C LEU A 405 3.67 16.34 12.35
N ASP A 406 2.51 16.83 11.94
CA ASP A 406 1.90 18.08 12.42
C ASP A 406 1.67 18.05 13.94
N LYS A 407 1.14 16.94 14.47
CA LYS A 407 0.96 16.76 15.92
C LYS A 407 2.29 16.77 16.68
N VAL A 408 3.34 16.15 16.13
CA VAL A 408 4.68 16.17 16.74
C VAL A 408 5.30 17.56 16.71
N LEU A 409 5.29 18.23 15.55
CA LEU A 409 5.84 19.58 15.37
C LEU A 409 5.16 20.60 16.29
N THR A 410 3.83 20.51 16.43
CA THR A 410 3.06 21.37 17.35
C THR A 410 3.53 21.25 18.79
N GLN A 411 4.01 20.07 19.22
CA GLN A 411 4.51 19.85 20.57
C GLN A 411 5.98 20.26 20.77
N MET A 412 6.77 20.34 19.70
CA MET A 412 8.20 20.69 19.77
C MET A 412 8.48 22.20 19.87
N GLY A 413 7.48 23.06 19.66
CA GLY A 413 7.65 24.52 19.70
C GLY A 413 8.23 25.11 18.41
N SER A 414 8.82 26.31 18.48
CA SER A 414 9.36 27.03 17.32
C SER A 414 10.84 26.70 17.04
N PRO A 415 11.31 26.90 15.79
CA PRO A 415 12.75 26.88 15.49
C PRO A 415 13.53 27.82 16.41
N HIS A 416 14.78 27.46 16.73
CA HIS A 416 15.66 28.30 17.56
C HIS A 416 16.16 29.57 16.83
N ASN A 417 16.17 29.56 15.50
CA ASN A 417 16.62 30.72 14.73
C ASN A 417 15.44 31.61 14.41
N ASP A 418 15.47 32.84 14.93
CA ASP A 418 14.53 33.88 14.56
C ASP A 418 14.68 34.22 13.07
N ILE A 419 13.55 34.28 12.37
CA ILE A 419 13.50 34.68 10.97
C ILE A 419 13.29 36.19 10.92
N SER A 420 14.14 36.89 10.15
CA SER A 420 13.98 38.33 9.93
C SER A 420 12.75 38.59 9.05
N SER A 421 11.95 39.60 9.42
CA SER A 421 10.82 40.07 8.61
C SER A 421 11.23 41.02 7.47
N VAL A 422 12.52 41.31 7.31
CA VAL A 422 13.07 42.34 6.40
C VAL A 422 14.09 41.77 5.40
N SER A 423 14.53 40.53 5.59
CA SER A 423 15.58 39.88 4.77
C SER A 423 15.09 39.37 3.42
#